data_AF-A0A6A6IIC3-F1
#
_entry.id   AF-A0A6A6IIC3-F1
#
_cell.length_a   1.000
_cell.length_b   1.000
_cell.length_c   1.000
_cell.angle_alpha   90.00
_cell.angle_beta   90.00
_cell.angle_gamma   90.00
#
_symmetry.space_group_name_H-M   'P 1'
#
loop_
_entity.id
_entity.type
_entity.pdbx_description
1 polymer ?
#
loop_
_entity_poly.entity_id
_entity_poly.type
_entity_poly.pdbx_seq_one_letter_code
_entity_poly.pdbx_strand_id
1 'polypeptide(L)'
;MRFTIATLLAFAATGVYSAATNIDLFTDSSCGNYETTVQTDESDGSCQQLPGILSVRSTSVRAGCSVTVYGDSSCSVGAFEAGLGACLQDPSGWFSYSVDC
;
A
#
# COMPACT_ATOMS: atom_id res chain seq x y z
N MET A 1 -8.32 17.83 -57.74
CA MET A 1 -8.52 16.68 -56.83
C MET A 1 -7.72 16.97 -55.56
N ARG A 2 -8.38 17.39 -54.47
CA ARG A 2 -7.73 17.69 -53.18
C ARG A 2 -7.98 16.50 -52.26
N PHE A 3 -6.91 15.79 -51.89
CA PHE A 3 -6.94 14.67 -50.95
C PHE A 3 -6.85 15.24 -49.53
N THR A 4 -7.96 15.20 -48.79
CA THR A 4 -8.00 15.54 -47.37
C THR A 4 -7.59 14.30 -46.58
N ILE A 5 -6.40 14.32 -45.98
CA ILE A 5 -5.89 13.25 -45.12
C ILE A 5 -6.55 13.42 -43.75
N ALA A 6 -7.41 12.49 -43.36
CA ALA A 6 -7.97 12.40 -42.02
C ALA A 6 -6.93 11.77 -41.09
N THR A 7 -6.37 12.59 -40.19
CA THR A 7 -5.42 12.16 -39.18
C THR A 7 -6.12 11.26 -38.16
N LEU A 8 -5.74 9.98 -38.10
CA LEU A 8 -6.17 9.05 -37.05
C LEU A 8 -5.62 9.53 -35.69
N LEU A 9 -6.52 9.82 -34.74
CA LEU A 9 -6.21 9.93 -33.32
C LEU A 9 -6.05 8.50 -32.76
N ALA A 10 -4.81 8.07 -32.57
CA ALA A 10 -4.51 6.87 -31.80
C ALA A 10 -4.69 7.18 -30.31
N PHE A 11 -5.71 6.61 -29.68
CA PHE A 11 -5.79 6.53 -28.22
C PHE A 11 -4.69 5.57 -27.76
N ALA A 12 -3.58 6.11 -27.25
CA ALA A 12 -2.65 5.33 -26.46
C ALA A 12 -3.35 5.01 -25.14
N ALA A 13 -3.84 3.78 -25.00
CA ALA A 13 -4.15 3.22 -23.69
C ALA A 13 -2.82 3.13 -22.93
N THR A 14 -2.50 4.18 -22.18
CA THR A 14 -1.43 4.13 -21.19
C THR A 14 -1.86 3.07 -20.18
N GLY A 15 -1.25 1.89 -20.25
CA GLY A 15 -1.38 0.90 -19.20
C GLY A 15 -1.09 1.60 -17.88
N VAL A 16 -2.07 1.59 -16.98
CA VAL A 16 -1.86 2.03 -15.61
C VAL A 16 -0.82 1.07 -15.06
N TYR A 17 0.43 1.53 -14.95
CA TYR A 17 1.40 0.89 -14.09
C TYR A 17 0.81 1.05 -12.70
N SER A 18 0.08 0.06 -12.27
CA SER A 18 -0.44 0.00 -10.93
C SER A 18 0.78 -0.20 -10.04
N ALA A 19 1.39 0.90 -9.60
CA ALA A 19 2.54 0.84 -8.71
C ALA A 19 2.13 -0.03 -7.51
N ALA A 20 2.93 -1.04 -7.18
CA ALA A 20 2.65 -1.89 -6.04
C ALA A 20 2.61 -1.05 -4.76
N THR A 21 1.80 -1.49 -3.80
CA THR A 21 1.83 -0.93 -2.45
C THR A 21 2.97 -1.60 -1.70
N ASN A 22 3.86 -0.78 -1.12
CA ASN A 22 5.02 -1.23 -0.35
C ASN A 22 4.93 -0.70 1.08
N ILE A 23 5.08 -1.59 2.04
CA ILE A 23 5.02 -1.31 3.48
C ILE A 23 6.30 -1.85 4.11
N ASP A 24 7.17 -0.94 4.57
CA ASP A 24 8.34 -1.32 5.36
C ASP A 24 7.90 -1.68 6.78
N LEU A 25 8.45 -2.77 7.32
CA LEU A 25 8.21 -3.26 8.67
C LEU A 25 9.47 -3.10 9.52
N PHE A 26 9.29 -2.71 10.78
CA PHE A 26 10.38 -2.45 11.70
C PHE A 26 10.14 -3.12 13.05
N THR A 27 11.21 -3.65 13.63
CA THR A 27 11.20 -4.34 14.94
C THR A 27 11.21 -3.38 16.13
N ASP A 28 11.41 -2.08 15.90
CA ASP A 28 11.39 -1.02 16.91
C ASP A 28 10.23 -0.05 16.66
N SER A 29 9.99 0.86 17.61
CA SER A 29 8.90 1.84 17.51
C SER A 29 9.28 3.12 16.75
N SER A 30 10.53 3.28 16.31
CA SER A 30 11.02 4.51 15.66
C SER A 30 11.24 4.39 14.16
N CYS A 31 10.81 3.29 13.54
CA CYS A 31 11.13 2.93 12.16
C CYS A 31 12.65 2.99 11.86
N GLY A 32 13.47 2.59 12.84
CA GLY A 32 14.94 2.62 12.76
C GLY A 32 15.57 1.26 12.49
N ASN A 33 14.96 0.18 13.01
CA ASN A 33 15.42 -1.20 12.90
C ASN A 33 14.58 -1.95 11.86
N TYR A 34 14.92 -1.73 10.59
CA TYR A 34 14.29 -2.37 9.45
C TYR A 34 14.32 -3.90 9.55
N GLU A 35 13.19 -4.54 9.28
CA GLU A 35 13.05 -5.98 9.22
C GLU A 35 12.88 -6.47 7.79
N THR A 36 11.83 -6.00 7.11
CA THR A 36 11.48 -6.40 5.75
C THR A 36 10.51 -5.41 5.11
N THR A 37 10.26 -5.54 3.81
CA THR A 37 9.21 -4.82 3.09
C THR A 37 8.18 -5.81 2.59
N VAL A 38 6.91 -5.52 2.87
CA VAL A 38 5.77 -6.20 2.25
C VAL A 38 5.42 -5.44 0.96
N GLN A 39 5.48 -6.15 -0.15
CA GLN A 39 5.01 -5.65 -1.44
C GLN A 39 3.74 -6.41 -1.80
N THR A 40 2.66 -5.68 -2.12
CA THR A 40 1.40 -6.27 -2.54
C THR A 40 0.79 -5.55 -3.73
N ASP A 41 0.19 -6.33 -4.61
CA ASP A 41 -0.66 -5.86 -5.69
C ASP A 41 -2.15 -6.05 -5.39
N GLU A 42 -2.48 -6.63 -4.23
CA GLU A 42 -3.83 -6.85 -3.75
C GLU A 42 -4.49 -5.50 -3.40
N SER A 43 -5.78 -5.41 -3.72
CA SER A 43 -6.57 -4.17 -3.64
C SER A 43 -8.03 -4.44 -3.27
N ASP A 44 -8.33 -5.63 -2.77
CA ASP A 44 -9.68 -6.12 -2.53
C ASP A 44 -10.13 -6.00 -1.06
N GLY A 45 -9.34 -5.31 -0.23
CA GLY A 45 -9.57 -5.20 1.21
C GLY A 45 -9.28 -6.48 1.99
N SER A 46 -8.66 -7.49 1.35
CA SER A 46 -8.30 -8.74 2.02
C SER A 46 -7.39 -8.50 3.22
N CYS A 47 -7.71 -9.16 4.33
CA CYS A 47 -6.90 -9.11 5.54
C CYS A 47 -5.64 -9.96 5.39
N GLN A 48 -4.48 -9.33 5.52
CA GLN A 48 -3.17 -9.97 5.42
C GLN A 48 -2.47 -9.93 6.77
N GLN A 49 -1.91 -11.07 7.19
CA GLN A 49 -1.26 -11.18 8.50
C GLN A 49 0.18 -10.66 8.49
N LEU A 50 0.59 -10.09 9.61
CA LEU A 50 1.95 -9.65 9.91
C LEU A 50 2.53 -10.49 11.07
N PRO A 51 3.86 -10.61 11.17
CA PRO A 51 4.50 -11.37 12.24
C PRO A 51 4.42 -10.71 13.63
N GLY A 52 3.75 -9.56 13.75
CA GLY A 52 3.75 -8.74 14.97
C GLY A 52 4.95 -7.80 14.99
N ILE A 53 4.81 -6.62 14.41
CA ILE A 53 5.89 -5.62 14.30
C ILE A 53 5.55 -4.35 15.08
N LEU A 54 6.54 -3.58 15.52
CA LEU A 54 6.28 -2.43 16.41
C LEU A 54 6.03 -1.14 15.64
N SER A 55 6.58 -1.01 14.43
CA SER A 55 6.24 0.10 13.56
C SER A 55 6.25 -0.28 12.07
N VAL A 56 5.48 0.48 11.29
CA VAL A 56 5.39 0.35 9.84
C VAL A 56 5.59 1.70 9.17
N ARG A 57 6.00 1.67 7.90
CA ARG A 57 5.98 2.84 7.03
C ARG A 57 5.61 2.46 5.61
N SER A 58 4.52 3.02 5.11
CA SER A 58 4.16 2.90 3.69
C SER A 58 5.14 3.69 2.84
N THR A 59 5.93 3.02 2.01
CA THR A 59 6.91 3.66 1.11
C THR A 59 6.34 3.94 -0.27
N SER A 60 5.37 3.12 -0.70
CA SER A 60 4.51 3.42 -1.84
C SER A 60 3.10 2.91 -1.58
N VAL A 61 2.11 3.64 -2.08
CA VAL A 61 0.71 3.25 -2.06
C VAL A 61 0.21 3.47 -3.47
N ARG A 62 -0.39 2.43 -4.03
CA ARG A 62 -0.99 2.47 -5.36
C ARG A 62 -1.99 3.63 -5.46
N ALA A 63 -2.02 4.32 -6.59
CA ALA A 63 -2.91 5.45 -6.78
C ALA A 63 -4.39 5.02 -6.66
N GLY A 64 -5.17 5.73 -5.85
CA GLY A 64 -6.56 5.40 -5.56
C GLY A 64 -6.77 4.41 -4.43
N CYS A 65 -5.68 3.92 -3.81
CA CYS A 65 -5.73 2.95 -2.72
C CYS A 65 -5.42 3.58 -1.37
N SER A 66 -5.90 2.94 -0.30
CA SER A 66 -5.51 3.18 1.09
C SER A 66 -4.96 1.92 1.72
N VAL A 67 -3.99 2.07 2.63
CA VAL A 67 -3.45 0.98 3.44
C VAL A 67 -3.95 1.15 4.86
N THR A 68 -4.53 0.11 5.44
CA THR A 68 -4.93 0.11 6.85
C THR A 68 -4.14 -0.95 7.59
N VAL A 69 -3.59 -0.63 8.75
CA VAL A 69 -2.95 -1.58 9.67
C VAL A 69 -3.80 -1.76 10.92
N TYR A 70 -3.70 -2.94 11.53
CA TYR A 70 -4.55 -3.35 12.64
C TYR A 70 -3.74 -3.95 13.79
N GLY A 71 -4.21 -3.70 15.01
CA GLY A 71 -3.63 -4.22 16.25
C GLY A 71 -4.03 -5.67 16.57
N ASP A 72 -4.75 -6.34 15.68
CA ASP A 72 -5.10 -7.75 15.76
C ASP A 72 -4.84 -8.47 14.44
N SER A 73 -4.92 -9.81 14.43
CA SER A 73 -4.62 -10.63 13.25
C SER A 73 -5.82 -10.84 12.30
N SER A 74 -6.98 -10.23 12.60
CA SER A 74 -8.25 -10.40 11.87
C SER A 74 -8.81 -9.08 11.32
N CYS A 75 -7.97 -8.04 11.20
CA CYS A 75 -8.32 -6.74 10.64
C CYS A 75 -9.59 -6.12 11.23
N SER A 76 -9.78 -6.22 12.54
CA SER A 76 -11.04 -5.85 13.21
C SER A 76 -10.88 -4.82 14.33
N VAL A 77 -9.67 -4.66 14.87
CA VAL A 77 -9.35 -3.88 16.06
C VAL A 77 -8.17 -2.96 15.79
N GLY A 78 -8.26 -1.73 16.28
CA GLY A 78 -7.16 -0.77 16.18
C GLY A 78 -6.80 -0.45 14.74
N ALA A 79 -7.79 -0.18 13.89
CA ALA A 79 -7.58 0.19 12.50
C ALA A 79 -6.96 1.59 12.39
N PHE A 80 -5.83 1.69 11.69
CA PHE A 80 -5.16 2.95 11.40
C PHE A 80 -4.70 3.01 9.94
N GLU A 81 -4.99 4.13 9.28
CA GLU A 81 -4.56 4.37 7.90
C GLU A 81 -3.07 4.68 7.84
N ALA A 82 -2.31 3.84 7.15
CA ALA A 82 -0.88 3.97 6.94
C ALA A 82 -0.58 4.89 5.75
N GLY A 83 -0.62 6.20 6.02
CA GLY A 83 -0.26 7.24 5.06
C GLY A 83 1.18 7.13 4.54
N LEU A 84 1.41 7.61 3.32
CA LEU A 84 2.72 7.60 2.67
C LEU A 84 3.79 8.31 3.51
N GLY A 85 4.90 7.60 3.76
CA GLY A 85 6.07 8.12 4.47
C GLY A 85 5.91 8.27 5.98
N ALA A 86 4.71 8.07 6.53
CA ALA A 86 4.48 8.16 7.96
C ALA A 86 4.98 6.88 8.68
N CYS A 87 5.74 7.06 9.75
CA CYS A 87 6.07 5.97 10.66
C CYS A 87 4.92 5.79 11.66
N LEU A 88 4.15 4.71 11.51
CA LEU A 88 3.10 4.35 12.46
C LEU A 88 3.67 3.38 13.48
N GLN A 89 3.47 3.68 14.75
CA GLN A 89 3.98 2.88 15.86
C GLN A 89 2.83 2.42 16.75
N ASP A 90 2.89 1.16 17.17
CA ASP A 90 2.06 0.62 18.24
C ASP A 90 2.97 -0.17 19.19
N PRO A 91 3.10 0.23 20.47
CA PRO A 91 3.86 -0.53 21.47
C PRO A 91 3.35 -1.96 21.68
N SER A 92 2.07 -2.22 21.37
CA SER A 92 1.44 -3.54 21.42
C SER A 92 1.68 -4.35 20.14
N GLY A 93 2.08 -3.67 19.06
CA GLY A 93 2.40 -4.23 17.75
C GLY A 93 1.24 -4.21 16.75
N TRP A 94 1.59 -4.23 15.47
CA TRP A 94 0.67 -4.44 14.35
C TRP A 94 0.72 -5.89 13.89
N PHE A 95 -0.44 -6.49 13.70
CA PHE A 95 -0.58 -7.93 13.45
C PHE A 95 -1.28 -8.24 12.12
N SER A 96 -1.90 -7.26 11.48
CA SER A 96 -2.43 -7.41 10.12
C SER A 96 -2.52 -6.07 9.39
N TYR A 97 -2.73 -6.14 8.08
CA TYR A 97 -3.00 -5.00 7.21
C TYR A 97 -4.03 -5.36 6.13
N SER A 98 -4.69 -4.35 5.58
CA SER A 98 -5.52 -4.43 4.37
C SER A 98 -5.11 -3.34 3.38
N VAL A 99 -5.39 -3.58 2.10
CA VAL A 99 -5.24 -2.58 1.04
C VAL A 99 -6.55 -2.50 0.29
N ASP A 100 -7.13 -1.32 0.26
CA ASP A 100 -8.45 -1.05 -0.31
C ASP A 100 -8.31 -0.02 -1.43
N CYS A 101 -8.83 -0.35 -2.62
CA CYS A 101 -9.00 0.52 -3.78
C CYS A 101 -10.40 0.27 -4.37
#